data_AF-A0A847VPT2-F1
#
_entry.id   AF-A0A847VPT2-F1
#
_cell.length_a   1.000
_cell.length_b   1.000
_cell.length_c   1.000
_cell.angle_alpha   90.00
_cell.angle_beta   90.00
_cell.angle_gamma   90.00
#
_symmetry.space_group_name_H-M   'P 1'
#
loop_
_entity.id
_entity.type
_entity.pdbx_description
1 polymer ?
#
loop_
_entity_poly.entity_id
_entity_poly.type
_entity_poly.pdbx_seq_one_letter_code
_entity_poly.pdbx_strand_id
1 'polypeptide(L)' 'MADFKRKPGESFESFLRKFKKGLKNNKRLEKARSKQYIEPKMTKRLQKKHALAGLALSKKNEHLRRIGKLPESTRRS' A
#
# COMPACT_ATOMS: atom_id res chain seq x y z
N MET A 1 17.58 -0.51 12.25
CA MET A 1 17.71 -0.08 10.84
C MET A 1 17.08 -1.15 9.96
N ALA A 2 16.89 -0.92 8.66
CA ALA A 2 16.40 -1.97 7.76
C ALA A 2 17.54 -2.98 7.56
N ASP A 3 17.41 -4.19 8.10
CA ASP A 3 18.42 -5.26 8.10
C ASP A 3 18.66 -5.89 6.71
N PHE A 4 18.65 -5.06 5.66
CA PHE A 4 18.99 -5.49 4.31
C PHE A 4 20.50 -5.44 4.17
N LYS A 5 21.14 -6.58 4.43
CA LYS A 5 22.53 -6.83 4.00
C LYS A 5 22.52 -7.45 2.60
N ARG A 6 23.47 -7.06 1.76
CA ARG A 6 23.68 -7.69 0.45
C ARG A 6 24.11 -9.14 0.67
N LYS A 7 23.46 -10.09 0.01
CA LYS A 7 23.88 -11.49 0.06
C LYS A 7 25.16 -11.67 -0.79
N PRO A 8 26.10 -12.55 -0.40
CA PRO A 8 27.24 -12.88 -1.24
C PRO A 8 26.74 -13.47 -2.58
N GLY A 9 27.31 -13.01 -3.70
CA GLY A 9 26.87 -13.39 -5.05
C GLY A 9 25.62 -12.66 -5.59
N GLU A 10 24.99 -11.78 -4.81
CA GLU A 10 23.86 -10.98 -5.29
C GLU A 10 24.32 -9.72 -6.03
N SER A 11 23.75 -9.46 -7.22
CA SER A 11 23.97 -8.20 -7.93
C SER A 11 23.41 -7.02 -7.14
N PHE A 12 24.07 -5.87 -7.21
CA PHE A 12 23.64 -4.68 -6.49
C PHE A 12 22.19 -4.27 -6.84
N GLU A 13 21.80 -4.39 -8.10
CA GLU A 13 20.44 -4.12 -8.57
C GLU A 13 19.39 -5.04 -7.95
N SER A 14 19.68 -6.33 -7.80
CA SER A 14 18.79 -7.26 -7.12
C SER A 14 18.58 -6.86 -5.65
N PHE A 15 19.68 -6.52 -4.98
CA PHE A 15 19.64 -6.02 -3.61
C PHE A 15 18.79 -4.75 -3.48
N LEU A 16 18.99 -3.76 -4.36
CA LEU A 16 18.22 -2.52 -4.37
C LEU A 16 16.72 -2.77 -4.59
N ARG A 17 16.34 -3.70 -5.48
CA ARG A 17 14.93 -4.06 -5.66
C ARG A 17 14.32 -4.65 -4.39
N LYS A 18 15.02 -5.56 -3.72
CA LYS A 18 14.55 -6.14 -2.45
C LYS A 18 14.42 -5.08 -1.37
N PHE A 19 15.39 -4.18 -1.26
CA PHE A 19 15.35 -3.06 -0.33
C PHE A 19 14.14 -2.14 -0.60
N LYS A 20 13.93 -1.72 -1.85
CA LYS A 20 12.77 -0.89 -2.26
C LYS A 20 11.45 -1.59 -1.97
N LYS A 21 11.35 -2.90 -2.25
CA LYS A 21 10.15 -3.70 -1.94
C LYS A 21 9.91 -3.79 -0.43
N GLY A 22 10.97 -3.99 0.36
CA GLY A 22 10.90 -3.98 1.82
C GLY A 22 10.41 -2.65 2.37
N LEU A 23 10.93 -1.52 1.86
CA LEU A 23 10.46 -0.18 2.23
C LEU A 23 8.97 0.03 1.93
N LYS A 24 8.51 -0.40 0.74
CA LYS A 24 7.10 -0.31 0.33
C LYS A 24 6.19 -1.12 1.26
N ASN A 25 6.55 -2.39 1.52
CA ASN A 25 5.76 -3.28 2.36
C ASN A 25 5.67 -2.79 3.81
N ASN A 26 6.78 -2.28 4.35
CA ASN A 26 6.82 -1.81 5.74
C ASN A 26 6.12 -0.46 5.94
N LYS A 27 5.70 0.22 4.86
CA LYS A 27 5.06 1.55 4.86
C LYS A 27 5.79 2.60 5.70
N ARG A 28 7.09 2.39 5.97
CA ARG A 28 7.87 3.21 6.92
C ARG A 28 8.05 4.63 6.39
N LEU A 29 8.22 4.75 5.08
CA LEU A 29 8.37 6.03 4.39
C LEU A 29 7.05 6.82 4.40
N GLU A 30 5.92 6.16 4.16
CA GLU A 30 4.60 6.77 4.29
C GLU A 30 4.32 7.23 5.71
N LYS A 31 4.65 6.41 6.72
CA LYS A 31 4.54 6.79 8.14
C LYS A 31 5.44 7.98 8.51
N ALA A 32 6.64 8.06 7.93
CA ALA A 32 7.54 9.17 8.17
C ALA A 32 6.99 10.47 7.57
N ARG A 33 6.51 10.40 6.31
CA ARG A 33 5.85 11.53 5.63
C ARG A 33 4.59 12.01 6.36
N SER A 34 3.74 11.08 6.82
CA SER A 34 2.52 11.45 7.55
C SER A 34 2.79 12.10 8.91
N LYS A 35 3.96 11.84 9.51
CA LYS A 35 4.39 12.44 10.78
C LYS A 35 5.12 13.77 10.61
N GLN A 36 5.45 14.17 9.38
CA GLN A 36 6.16 15.42 9.11
C GLN A 36 5.32 16.64 9.50
N TYR A 37 3.99 16.52 9.44
CA TYR A 37 3.04 17.59 9.76
C TYR A 37 2.00 17.11 10.76
N ILE A 38 1.40 18.04 11.49
CA ILE A 38 0.28 17.76 12.40
C ILE A 38 -0.97 17.54 11.54
N GLU A 39 -1.50 16.32 11.53
CA GLU A 39 -2.77 16.02 10.87
C GLU A 39 -3.95 16.21 11.84
N PRO A 40 -4.95 17.04 11.50
CA PRO A 40 -6.14 17.19 12.33
C PRO A 40 -7.01 15.92 12.27
N LYS A 41 -7.73 15.65 13.36
CA LYS A 41 -8.67 14.53 13.41
C LYS A 41 -9.76 14.71 12.35
N MET A 42 -10.04 13.64 11.60
CA MET A 42 -11.11 13.66 10.61
C MET A 42 -12.47 13.96 11.26
N THR A 43 -13.21 14.91 10.68
CA THR A 43 -14.59 15.22 11.09
C THR A 43 -15.55 14.10 10.69
N LYS A 44 -16.69 13.96 11.38
CA LYS A 44 -17.72 12.93 11.07
C LYS A 44 -18.18 12.98 9.60
N ARG A 45 -18.29 14.19 9.04
CA ARG A 45 -18.63 14.41 7.62
C ARG A 45 -17.58 13.82 6.68
N LEU A 46 -16.30 14.07 6.95
CA LEU A 46 -15.19 13.54 6.15
C LEU A 46 -15.10 12.01 6.27
N GLN A 47 -15.28 11.48 7.48
CA GLN A 47 -15.34 10.03 7.71
C GLN A 47 -16.46 9.37 6.89
N LYS A 48 -17.68 9.93 6.93
CA LYS A 48 -18.82 9.45 6.14
C LYS A 48 -18.52 9.48 4.64
N LYS A 49 -17.96 10.57 4.14
CA LYS A 49 -17.58 10.70 2.71
C LYS A 49 -16.57 9.63 2.31
N HIS A 50 -15.53 9.42 3.13
CA HIS A 50 -14.51 8.41 2.88
C HIS A 50 -15.11 6.98 2.86
N ALA A 51 -15.99 6.66 3.81
CA ALA A 51 -16.66 5.36 3.87
C ALA A 51 -17.52 5.10 2.62
N LEU A 52 -18.31 6.10 2.18
CA LEU A 52 -19.14 5.98 0.97
C LEU A 52 -18.29 5.80 -0.30
N ALA A 53 -17.17 6.53 -0.41
CA ALA A 53 -16.25 6.39 -1.54
C ALA A 53 -15.61 4.99 -1.57
N GLY A 54 -15.19 4.46 -0.43
CA GLY A 54 -14.66 3.11 -0.31
C GLY A 54 -15.68 2.03 -0.71
N LEU A 55 -16.93 2.20 -0.30
CA LEU A 55 -18.03 1.30 -0.65
C LEU A 55 -18.31 1.31 -2.16
N ALA A 56 -18.37 2.49 -2.77
CA ALA A 56 -18.55 2.63 -4.21
C ALA A 56 -17.42 1.95 -5.01
N LEU A 57 -16.16 2.16 -4.58
CA LEU A 57 -15.01 1.52 -5.21
C LEU A 57 -15.04 0.00 -5.05
N SER A 58 -15.43 -0.51 -3.88
CA SER A 58 -15.58 -1.95 -3.63
C SER A 58 -16.61 -2.58 -4.57
N LYS A 59 -17.80 -1.96 -4.71
CA LYS A 59 -18.85 -2.40 -5.62
C LYS A 59 -18.38 -2.42 -7.07
N LYS A 60 -17.69 -1.35 -7.51
CA LYS A 60 -17.12 -1.27 -8.85
C LYS A 60 -16.11 -2.39 -9.09
N ASN A 61 -15.20 -2.61 -8.14
CA ASN A 61 -14.18 -3.67 -8.26
C ASN A 61 -14.81 -5.07 -8.27
N GLU A 62 -15.85 -5.30 -7.48
CA GLU A 62 -16.59 -6.56 -7.50
C GLU A 62 -17.25 -6.81 -8.86
N HIS A 63 -17.92 -5.81 -9.41
CA HIS A 63 -18.47 -5.90 -10.76
C HIS A 63 -17.39 -6.21 -11.80
N LEU A 64 -16.25 -5.51 -11.76
CA LEU A 64 -15.12 -5.74 -12.68
C LEU A 64 -14.53 -7.16 -12.55
N ARG A 65 -14.48 -7.74 -11.34
CA ARG A 65 -14.08 -9.14 -11.14
C ARG A 65 -15.07 -10.10 -11.78
N ARG A 66 -16.38 -9.89 -11.59
CA ARG A 66 -17.43 -10.75 -12.16
C ARG A 66 -17.36 -10.81 -13.69
N ILE A 67 -17.04 -9.70 -14.35
CA ILE A 67 -16.91 -9.64 -15.81
C ILE A 67 -15.49 -9.99 -16.31
N GLY A 68 -14.59 -10.46 -15.43
CA GLY A 68 -13.24 -10.87 -15.78
C GLY A 68 -12.26 -9.75 -16.14
N LYS A 69 -12.65 -8.47 -15.99
CA LYS A 69 -11.79 -7.30 -16.30
C LYS A 69 -10.82 -6.94 -15.17
N LEU A 70 -11.03 -7.48 -13.97
CA LEU A 70 -10.09 -7.37 -12.87
C LEU A 70 -9.71 -8.79 -12.44
N PRO A 71 -8.42 -9.18 -12.50
CA PRO A 71 -8.01 -10.50 -12.05
C PRO A 71 -8.41 -10.67 -10.58
N GLU A 72 -8.90 -11.86 -10.23
CA GLU A 72 -9.09 -12.24 -8.84
C GLU A 72 -7.73 -12.17 -8.16
N SER A 73 -7.49 -11.11 -7.39
CA SER A 73 -6.22 -10.94 -6.71
C SER A 73 -6.07 -12.10 -5.73
N THR A 74 -5.16 -13.04 -6.00
CA THR A 74 -4.62 -13.93 -4.99
C THR A 74 -4.13 -13.04 -3.86
N ARG A 75 -4.86 -13.01 -2.73
CA ARG A 75 -4.45 -12.26 -1.54
C ARG A 75 -3.06 -12.77 -1.14
N ARG A 76 -2.00 -12.03 -1.45
CA ARG A 76 -0.77 -12.13 -0.67
C ARG A 76 -0.95 -11.19 0.50
N SER A 77 -1.33 -11.79 1.62
CA SER A 77 -1.32 -11.22 2.97
C SER A 77 -0.05 -10.43 3.24
#